data_AF-A0A3P1WGZ5-F1
#
_entry.id   AF-A0A3P1WGZ5-F1
#
_cell.length_a   1.000
_cell.length_b   1.000
_cell.length_c   1.000
_cell.angle_alpha   90.00
_cell.angle_beta   90.00
_cell.angle_gamma   90.00
#
_symmetry.space_group_name_H-M   'P 1'
#
loop_
_entity.id
_entity.type
_entity.pdbx_description
1 polymer ?
#
loop_
_entity_poly.entity_id
_entity_poly.type
_entity_poly.pdbx_seq_one_letter_code
_entity_poly.pdbx_strand_id
1 'polypeptide(L)'
;MREGHPVVWLGTVCAVTTVAVGTTNLIGLAWLVACLASAGLLAAGPRRASFTVALGAALLTALWWTIATVALPTGAGPTLLSIPRWEPGPGVHFGGDLTLGAATNGLTRALSATAILLVLGLAGQMVGARSWLALTRLLGPLAPAAAPLACLGEACCEATAASSAARRRGLAARRFAPTRFLTAVAQLSRWQPSSAQNRLPRPRVGDLLHLAAPVALAAVLTLSGPLGLTSTLSSTDLLPTVPWPLIGAATLIPLGVVRRA
;
A
#
# COMPACT_ATOMS: atom_id res chain seq x y z
N MET A 1 12.73 -5.17 -18.56
CA MET A 1 12.43 -4.40 -17.33
C MET A 1 13.42 -4.75 -16.24
N ARG A 2 13.90 -3.75 -15.50
CA ARG A 2 14.91 -3.93 -14.45
C ARG A 2 14.23 -4.15 -13.11
N GLU A 3 14.56 -5.24 -12.42
CA GLU A 3 14.09 -5.49 -11.06
C GLU A 3 14.62 -4.44 -10.09
N GLY A 4 13.76 -3.97 -9.18
CA GLY A 4 14.15 -3.04 -8.13
C GLY A 4 14.92 -3.73 -6.99
N HIS A 5 15.78 -2.98 -6.31
CA HIS A 5 16.48 -3.48 -5.13
C HIS A 5 15.51 -3.68 -3.95
N PRO A 6 15.50 -4.87 -3.29
CA PRO A 6 14.51 -5.22 -2.28
C PRO A 6 14.58 -4.34 -1.03
N VAL A 7 15.78 -3.93 -0.61
CA VAL A 7 15.96 -3.05 0.57
C VAL A 7 15.38 -1.65 0.33
N VAL A 8 15.51 -1.11 -0.89
CA VAL A 8 14.97 0.22 -1.21
C VAL A 8 13.45 0.18 -1.18
N TRP A 9 12.86 -0.86 -1.78
CA TRP A 9 11.42 -1.06 -1.75
C TRP A 9 10.87 -1.37 -0.36
N LEU A 10 11.60 -2.10 0.47
CA LEU A 10 11.25 -2.28 1.88
C LEU A 10 11.20 -0.93 2.60
N GLY A 11 12.21 -0.09 2.40
CA GLY A 11 12.24 1.28 2.92
C GLY A 11 11.05 2.11 2.43
N THR A 12 10.70 2.03 1.14
CA THR A 12 9.52 2.69 0.58
C THR A 12 8.22 2.22 1.20
N VAL A 13 8.03 0.90 1.38
CA VAL A 13 6.85 0.32 2.03
C VAL A 13 6.76 0.84 3.47
N CYS A 14 7.84 0.74 4.24
CA CYS A 14 7.86 1.22 5.62
C CYS A 14 7.57 2.73 5.73
N ALA A 15 8.20 3.55 4.88
CA ALA A 15 7.99 5.00 4.86
C ALA A 15 6.55 5.37 4.47
N VAL A 16 6.00 4.74 3.43
CA VAL A 16 4.61 4.99 3.02
C VAL A 16 3.62 4.52 4.07
N THR A 17 3.83 3.35 4.69
CA THR A 17 2.94 2.84 5.74
C THR A 17 2.98 3.74 6.97
N THR A 18 4.16 4.18 7.41
CA THR A 18 4.29 5.10 8.56
C THR A 18 3.64 6.45 8.27
N VAL A 19 3.81 7.00 7.06
CA VAL A 19 3.10 8.22 6.62
C VAL A 19 1.59 8.00 6.60
N ALA A 20 1.13 6.89 6.01
CA ALA A 20 -0.29 6.59 5.87
C ALA A 20 -0.99 6.45 7.23
N VAL A 21 -0.33 5.85 8.23
CA VAL A 21 -0.88 5.66 9.58
C VAL A 21 -0.73 6.92 10.44
N GLY A 22 0.35 7.69 10.26
CA GLY A 22 0.68 8.83 11.12
C GLY A 22 0.03 10.16 10.72
N THR A 23 -0.47 10.29 9.48
CA THR A 23 -1.03 11.56 8.99
C THR A 23 -2.56 11.59 9.06
N THR A 24 -3.10 12.74 9.47
CA THR A 24 -4.54 13.06 9.40
C THR A 24 -4.88 13.95 8.21
N ASN A 25 -3.88 14.36 7.42
CA ASN A 25 -4.05 15.27 6.28
C ASN A 25 -4.65 14.55 5.07
N LEU A 26 -5.97 14.70 4.88
CA LEU A 26 -6.74 14.10 3.78
C LEU A 26 -6.17 14.42 2.39
N ILE A 27 -5.82 15.69 2.13
CA ILE A 27 -5.28 16.12 0.83
C ILE A 27 -3.95 15.40 0.55
N GLY A 28 -3.08 15.32 1.56
CA GLY A 28 -1.81 14.62 1.45
C GLY A 28 -1.97 13.13 1.17
N LEU A 29 -2.90 12.46 1.87
CA LEU A 29 -3.21 11.05 1.64
C LEU A 29 -3.80 10.79 0.25
N ALA A 30 -4.75 11.62 -0.19
CA ALA A 30 -5.35 11.50 -1.52
C ALA A 30 -4.28 11.65 -2.61
N TRP A 31 -3.38 12.62 -2.45
CA TRP A 31 -2.26 12.82 -3.37
C TRP A 31 -1.28 11.65 -3.36
N LEU A 32 -0.94 11.11 -2.19
CA LEU A 32 -0.10 9.92 -2.05
C LEU A 32 -0.72 8.71 -2.76
N VAL A 33 -2.02 8.48 -2.56
CA VAL A 33 -2.78 7.43 -3.25
C VAL A 33 -2.72 7.63 -4.78
N ALA A 34 -2.93 8.86 -5.26
CA ALA A 34 -2.83 9.17 -6.69
C ALA A 34 -1.41 8.93 -7.25
N CYS A 35 -0.36 9.28 -6.49
CA CYS A 35 1.03 9.01 -6.88
C CYS A 35 1.32 7.50 -6.94
N LEU A 36 0.85 6.72 -5.97
CA LEU A 36 1.01 5.26 -5.97
C LEU A 36 0.23 4.59 -7.10
N ALA A 37 -1.00 5.06 -7.34
CA ALA A 37 -1.85 4.58 -8.42
C ALA A 37 -1.21 4.82 -9.79
N SER A 38 -0.78 6.05 -10.05
CA SER A 38 -0.10 6.42 -11.29
C SER A 38 1.23 5.67 -11.45
N ALA A 39 2.04 5.54 -10.39
CA ALA A 39 3.27 4.77 -10.41
C ALA A 39 3.03 3.30 -10.81
N GLY A 40 2.03 2.62 -10.24
CA GLY A 40 1.72 1.23 -10.57
C GLY A 40 1.14 1.02 -11.97
N LEU A 41 0.39 2.00 -12.48
CA LEU A 41 -0.11 1.97 -13.85
C LEU A 41 1.01 2.21 -14.88
N LEU A 42 1.91 3.16 -14.60
CA LEU A 42 3.05 3.51 -15.47
C LEU A 42 4.17 2.47 -15.46
N ALA A 43 4.37 1.79 -14.32
CA ALA A 43 5.34 0.73 -14.10
C ALA A 43 5.37 -0.36 -15.17
N ALA A 44 4.24 -0.62 -15.83
CA ALA A 44 4.11 -1.43 -17.03
C ALA A 44 4.65 -2.89 -17.02
N GLY A 45 5.13 -3.43 -15.89
CA GLY A 45 5.97 -4.64 -15.89
C GLY A 45 5.33 -6.02 -15.91
N PRO A 46 6.14 -7.09 -16.05
CA PRO A 46 5.65 -8.47 -16.24
C PRO A 46 4.74 -8.96 -15.09
N ARG A 47 4.83 -8.30 -13.94
CA ARG A 47 4.08 -8.59 -12.71
C ARG A 47 2.89 -7.64 -12.49
N ARG A 48 2.34 -6.99 -13.55
CA ARG A 48 1.19 -6.05 -13.41
C ARG A 48 0.02 -6.66 -12.63
N ALA A 49 -0.17 -7.98 -12.74
CA ALA A 49 -1.23 -8.69 -12.04
C ALA A 49 -1.18 -8.48 -10.51
N SER A 50 0.02 -8.44 -9.90
CA SER A 50 0.19 -8.13 -8.48
C SER A 50 -0.44 -6.79 -8.11
N PHE A 51 -0.14 -5.74 -8.89
CA PHE A 51 -0.70 -4.41 -8.67
C PHE A 51 -2.21 -4.35 -8.94
N THR A 52 -2.70 -5.04 -9.98
CA THR A 52 -4.15 -5.07 -10.25
C THR A 52 -4.95 -5.75 -9.14
N VAL A 53 -4.41 -6.81 -8.52
CA VAL A 53 -5.03 -7.48 -7.39
C VAL A 53 -5.03 -6.54 -6.17
N ALA A 54 -3.91 -5.86 -5.92
CA ALA A 54 -3.81 -4.87 -4.85
C ALA A 54 -4.75 -3.67 -5.06
N LEU A 55 -4.92 -3.20 -6.30
CA LEU A 55 -5.89 -2.16 -6.66
C LEU A 55 -7.33 -2.62 -6.40
N GLY A 56 -7.66 -3.86 -6.77
CA GLY A 56 -8.96 -4.46 -6.46
C GLY A 56 -9.19 -4.56 -4.95
N ALA A 57 -8.19 -5.02 -4.20
CA ALA A 57 -8.25 -5.08 -2.73
C ALA A 57 -8.40 -3.68 -2.11
N ALA A 58 -7.70 -2.68 -2.66
CA ALA A 58 -7.80 -1.29 -2.22
C ALA A 58 -9.20 -0.73 -2.42
N LEU A 59 -9.84 -0.98 -3.58
CA LEU A 59 -11.22 -0.57 -3.84
C LEU A 59 -12.21 -1.24 -2.89
N LEU A 60 -12.07 -2.55 -2.65
CA LEU A 60 -12.89 -3.27 -1.69
C LEU A 60 -12.70 -2.73 -0.26
N THR A 61 -11.46 -2.40 0.11
CA THR A 61 -11.13 -1.84 1.42
C THR A 61 -11.71 -0.43 1.58
N ALA A 62 -11.61 0.41 0.54
CA ALA A 62 -12.23 1.72 0.53
C ALA A 62 -13.75 1.61 0.68
N LEU A 63 -14.39 0.71 -0.09
CA LEU A 63 -15.83 0.44 0.01
C LEU A 63 -16.22 -0.04 1.41
N TRP A 64 -15.46 -0.97 1.99
CA TRP A 64 -15.66 -1.45 3.35
C TRP A 64 -15.60 -0.31 4.36
N TRP A 65 -14.58 0.54 4.29
CA TRP A 65 -14.47 1.69 5.19
C TRP A 65 -15.62 2.68 5.00
N THR A 66 -16.06 2.95 3.77
CA THR A 66 -17.25 3.80 3.56
C THR A 66 -18.49 3.20 4.20
N ILE A 67 -18.72 1.89 4.04
CA ILE A 67 -19.86 1.20 4.66
C ILE A 67 -19.73 1.26 6.19
N ALA A 68 -18.54 0.95 6.73
CA ALA A 68 -18.29 0.98 8.16
C ALA A 68 -18.53 2.37 8.76
N THR A 69 -18.17 3.44 8.04
CA THR A 69 -18.35 4.82 8.54
C THR A 69 -19.80 5.26 8.56
N VAL A 70 -20.60 4.77 7.61
CA VAL A 70 -22.04 5.01 7.56
C VAL A 70 -22.77 4.13 8.60
N ALA A 71 -22.32 2.88 8.78
CA ALA A 71 -22.93 1.94 9.71
C ALA A 71 -22.60 2.24 11.18
N LEU A 72 -21.39 2.72 11.46
CA LEU A 72 -20.84 2.97 12.80
C LEU A 72 -20.21 4.38 12.86
N PRO A 73 -21.03 5.44 12.79
CA PRO A 73 -20.52 6.81 12.84
C PRO A 73 -19.82 7.06 14.18
N THR A 74 -18.51 7.32 14.14
CA THR A 74 -17.68 7.60 15.32
C THR A 74 -16.97 8.93 15.16
N GLY A 75 -17.51 9.97 15.79
CA GLY A 75 -16.90 11.31 15.75
C GLY A 75 -17.83 12.39 16.27
N ALA A 76 -17.24 13.44 16.84
CA ALA A 76 -17.93 14.65 17.22
C ALA A 76 -17.91 15.68 16.09
N GLY A 77 -18.87 16.59 16.07
CA GLY A 77 -18.93 17.69 15.10
C GLY A 77 -20.34 17.89 14.53
N PRO A 78 -20.47 18.81 13.56
CA PRO A 78 -21.76 19.10 12.94
C PRO A 78 -22.30 17.85 12.23
N THR A 79 -23.59 17.61 12.39
CA THR A 79 -24.32 16.51 11.77
C THR A 79 -24.51 16.80 10.28
N LEU A 80 -24.00 15.91 9.43
CA LEU A 80 -24.17 16.00 7.97
C LEU A 80 -25.44 15.29 7.51
N LEU A 81 -25.70 14.11 8.09
CA LEU A 81 -26.80 13.24 7.70
C LEU A 81 -27.27 12.47 8.93
N SER A 82 -28.58 12.41 9.16
CA SER A 82 -29.14 11.54 10.20
C SER A 82 -29.62 10.24 9.56
N ILE A 83 -29.04 9.12 9.99
CA ILE A 83 -29.35 7.77 9.48
C ILE A 83 -30.27 7.09 10.51
N PRO A 84 -31.32 6.37 10.08
CA PRO A 84 -32.18 5.61 10.99
C PRO A 84 -31.34 4.74 11.93
N ARG A 85 -31.53 4.94 13.24
CA ARG A 85 -30.80 4.22 14.27
C ARG A 85 -31.48 2.88 14.54
N TRP A 86 -30.71 1.80 14.47
CA TRP A 86 -31.15 0.46 14.80
C TRP A 86 -30.30 -0.11 15.94
N GLU A 87 -30.97 -0.63 16.96
CA GLU A 87 -30.33 -1.15 18.18
C GLU A 87 -30.72 -2.62 18.38
N PRO A 88 -29.92 -3.58 17.85
CA PRO A 88 -30.21 -5.00 18.02
C PRO A 88 -29.98 -5.54 19.43
N GLY A 89 -29.29 -4.79 20.29
CA GLY A 89 -28.99 -5.21 21.66
C GLY A 89 -28.25 -4.14 22.47
N PRO A 90 -28.06 -4.36 23.77
CA PRO A 90 -27.39 -3.41 24.65
C PRO A 90 -25.96 -3.15 24.17
N GLY A 91 -25.64 -1.89 23.91
CA GLY A 91 -24.31 -1.44 23.46
C GLY A 91 -24.01 -1.64 21.97
N VAL A 92 -24.96 -2.14 21.16
CA VAL A 92 -24.80 -2.24 19.70
C VAL A 92 -25.76 -1.27 19.04
N HIS A 93 -25.20 -0.32 18.31
CA HIS A 93 -25.97 0.70 17.59
C HIS A 93 -25.47 0.75 16.16
N PHE A 94 -26.39 0.65 15.20
CA PHE A 94 -26.14 0.88 13.79
C PHE A 94 -26.86 2.15 13.34
N GLY A 95 -26.20 2.98 12.54
CA GLY A 95 -26.73 4.27 12.14
C GLY A 95 -26.67 5.32 13.25
N GLY A 96 -27.48 6.37 13.13
CA GLY A 96 -27.35 7.60 13.91
C GLY A 96 -26.80 8.76 13.08
N ASP A 97 -26.38 9.83 13.76
CA ASP A 97 -25.93 11.03 13.08
C ASP A 97 -24.51 10.87 12.54
N LEU A 98 -24.39 10.90 11.22
CA LEU A 98 -23.12 10.98 10.52
C LEU A 98 -22.58 12.40 10.69
N THR A 99 -21.63 12.57 11.61
CA THR A 99 -20.95 13.84 11.82
C THR A 99 -19.84 14.06 10.80
N LEU A 100 -19.48 15.32 10.57
CA LEU A 100 -18.33 15.67 9.75
C LEU A 100 -17.04 15.00 10.24
N GLY A 101 -16.83 14.93 11.56
CA GLY A 101 -15.68 14.24 12.16
C GLY A 101 -15.65 12.73 11.89
N ALA A 102 -16.81 12.06 11.93
CA ALA A 102 -16.92 10.65 11.59
C ALA A 102 -16.58 10.40 10.10
N ALA A 103 -17.07 11.27 9.21
CA ALA A 103 -16.80 11.21 7.78
C ALA A 103 -15.30 11.43 7.47
N THR A 104 -14.66 12.44 8.08
CA THR A 104 -13.24 12.73 7.86
C THR A 104 -12.34 11.63 8.40
N ASN A 105 -12.64 11.08 9.59
CA ASN A 105 -11.91 9.95 10.15
C ASN A 105 -12.04 8.70 9.29
N GLY A 106 -13.26 8.44 8.83
CA GLY A 106 -13.57 7.37 7.91
C GLY A 106 -12.78 7.41 6.62
N LEU A 107 -12.82 8.57 5.96
CA LEU A 107 -12.09 8.81 4.73
C LEU A 107 -10.57 8.70 4.92
N THR A 108 -10.05 9.19 6.04
CA THR A 108 -8.62 9.07 6.39
C THR A 108 -8.21 7.61 6.55
N ARG A 109 -9.03 6.79 7.23
CA ARG A 109 -8.79 5.34 7.37
C ARG A 109 -8.91 4.59 6.04
N ALA A 110 -9.86 4.98 5.20
CA ALA A 110 -10.01 4.42 3.86
C ALA A 110 -8.78 4.72 2.98
N LEU A 111 -8.33 5.98 2.95
CA LEU A 111 -7.19 6.42 2.16
C LEU A 111 -5.87 5.82 2.65
N SER A 112 -5.66 5.75 3.98
CA SER A 112 -4.47 5.14 4.56
C SER A 112 -4.37 3.65 4.24
N ALA A 113 -5.46 2.89 4.43
CA ALA A 113 -5.50 1.48 4.06
C ALA A 113 -5.28 1.27 2.54
N THR A 114 -5.86 2.15 1.71
CA THR A 114 -5.64 2.15 0.26
C THR A 114 -4.18 2.40 -0.11
N ALA A 115 -3.53 3.39 0.50
CA ALA A 115 -2.12 3.69 0.27
C ALA A 115 -1.21 2.49 0.62
N ILE A 116 -1.49 1.83 1.75
CA ILE A 116 -0.74 0.64 2.19
C ILE A 116 -0.89 -0.51 1.18
N LEU A 117 -2.12 -0.79 0.71
CA LEU A 117 -2.35 -1.85 -0.26
C LEU A 117 -1.69 -1.53 -1.61
N LEU A 118 -1.78 -0.28 -2.08
CA LEU A 118 -1.14 0.14 -3.32
C LEU A 118 0.39 0.04 -3.27
N VAL A 119 1.04 0.46 -2.18
CA VAL A 119 2.50 0.36 -2.06
C VAL A 119 2.97 -1.09 -1.98
N LEU A 120 2.21 -1.97 -1.29
CA LEU A 120 2.49 -3.41 -1.26
C LEU A 120 2.32 -4.04 -2.65
N GLY A 121 1.26 -3.69 -3.37
CA GLY A 121 1.04 -4.13 -4.75
C GLY A 121 2.14 -3.69 -5.70
N LEU A 122 2.59 -2.44 -5.57
CA LEU A 122 3.66 -1.85 -6.36
C LEU A 122 5.02 -2.52 -6.05
N ALA A 123 5.31 -2.77 -4.78
CA ALA A 123 6.49 -3.50 -4.34
C ALA A 123 6.52 -4.93 -4.91
N GLY A 124 5.39 -5.64 -4.89
CA GLY A 124 5.24 -6.96 -5.51
C GLY A 124 5.34 -6.95 -7.04
N GLN A 125 5.01 -5.83 -7.69
CA GLN A 125 5.21 -5.65 -9.13
C GLN A 125 6.68 -5.39 -9.50
N MET A 126 7.42 -4.70 -8.62
CA MET A 126 8.75 -4.16 -8.90
C MET A 126 9.91 -5.06 -8.48
N VAL A 127 9.69 -5.91 -7.50
CA VAL A 127 10.72 -6.76 -6.90
C VAL A 127 10.25 -8.21 -6.98
N GLY A 128 11.11 -9.09 -7.51
CA GLY A 128 10.78 -10.51 -7.60
C GLY A 128 10.83 -11.23 -6.25
N ALA A 129 10.09 -12.35 -6.15
CA ALA A 129 10.04 -13.15 -4.93
C ALA A 129 11.44 -13.65 -4.54
N ARG A 130 12.31 -13.93 -5.52
CA ARG A 130 13.72 -14.29 -5.28
C ARG A 130 14.47 -13.22 -4.48
N SER A 131 14.31 -11.96 -4.86
CA SER A 131 14.96 -10.82 -4.20
C SER A 131 14.37 -10.56 -2.81
N TRP A 132 13.06 -10.74 -2.64
CA TRP A 132 12.42 -10.68 -1.32
C TRP A 132 12.85 -11.83 -0.41
N LEU A 133 12.93 -13.07 -0.92
CA LEU A 133 13.39 -14.23 -0.17
C LEU A 133 14.87 -14.13 0.24
N ALA A 134 15.71 -13.52 -0.60
CA ALA A 134 17.09 -13.21 -0.21
C ALA A 134 17.13 -12.25 0.99
N LEU A 135 16.21 -11.28 1.05
CA LEU A 135 16.08 -10.36 2.18
C LEU A 135 15.51 -11.06 3.42
N THR A 136 14.48 -11.90 3.29
CA THR A 136 13.89 -12.58 4.46
C THR A 136 14.87 -13.53 5.14
N ARG A 137 15.85 -14.08 4.42
CA ARG A 137 16.93 -14.88 5.01
C ARG A 137 17.82 -14.10 5.98
N LEU A 138 17.90 -12.77 5.84
CA LEU A 138 18.63 -11.92 6.79
C LEU A 138 17.93 -11.83 8.16
N LEU A 139 16.65 -12.19 8.23
CA LEU A 139 15.89 -12.26 9.49
C LEU A 139 16.21 -13.53 10.31
N GLY A 140 17.10 -14.40 9.81
CA GLY A 140 17.55 -15.61 10.51
C GLY A 140 16.38 -16.55 10.87
N PRO A 141 16.11 -16.80 12.16
CA PRO A 141 15.08 -17.75 12.60
C PRO A 141 13.65 -17.35 12.21
N LEU A 142 13.41 -16.07 11.88
CA LEU A 142 12.09 -15.58 11.45
C LEU A 142 11.87 -15.68 9.92
N ALA A 143 12.90 -16.09 9.17
CA ALA A 143 12.81 -16.29 7.72
C ALA A 143 11.61 -17.16 7.26
N PRO A 144 11.26 -18.30 7.90
CA PRO A 144 10.13 -19.12 7.45
C PRO A 144 8.77 -18.42 7.61
N ALA A 145 8.61 -17.55 8.60
CA ALA A 145 7.39 -16.79 8.81
C ALA A 145 7.22 -15.66 7.77
N ALA A 146 8.34 -15.06 7.33
CA ALA A 146 8.34 -13.98 6.34
C ALA A 146 8.36 -14.46 4.88
N ALA A 147 8.81 -15.69 4.62
CA ALA A 147 8.85 -16.30 3.29
C ALA A 147 7.51 -16.28 2.51
N PRO A 148 6.33 -16.56 3.10
CA PRO A 148 5.07 -16.47 2.36
C PRO A 148 4.75 -15.04 1.92
N LEU A 149 5.11 -14.02 2.73
CA LEU A 149 4.90 -12.61 2.38
C LEU A 149 5.74 -12.18 1.19
N ALA A 150 6.99 -12.66 1.12
CA ALA A 150 7.90 -12.41 0.00
C ALA A 150 7.38 -12.94 -1.35
N CYS A 151 6.52 -13.97 -1.33
CA CYS A 151 6.02 -14.66 -2.52
C CYS A 151 4.64 -14.15 -3.00
N LEU A 152 3.96 -13.27 -2.26
CA LEU A 152 2.58 -12.87 -2.56
C LEU A 152 2.42 -12.27 -3.97
N GLY A 153 3.38 -11.44 -4.40
CA GLY A 153 3.32 -10.80 -5.73
C GLY A 153 3.36 -11.80 -6.88
N GLU A 154 4.28 -12.78 -6.82
CA GLU A 154 4.39 -13.84 -7.83
C GLU A 154 3.21 -14.81 -7.76
N ALA A 155 2.76 -15.19 -6.57
CA ALA A 155 1.58 -16.03 -6.41
C ALA A 155 0.31 -15.38 -6.98
N CYS A 156 0.15 -14.05 -6.85
CA CYS A 156 -0.91 -13.28 -7.51
C CYS A 156 -0.82 -13.38 -9.04
N CYS A 157 0.39 -13.26 -9.60
CA CYS A 157 0.62 -13.41 -11.04
C CYS A 157 0.29 -14.82 -11.53
N GLU A 158 0.69 -15.87 -10.80
CA GLU A 158 0.38 -17.26 -11.17
C GLU A 158 -1.13 -17.54 -11.10
N ALA A 159 -1.80 -17.12 -10.02
CA ALA A 159 -3.23 -17.32 -9.85
C ALA A 159 -4.05 -16.62 -10.94
N THR A 160 -3.66 -15.39 -11.31
CA THR A 160 -4.33 -14.62 -12.37
C THR A 160 -4.03 -15.19 -13.76
N ALA A 161 -2.79 -15.58 -14.05
CA ALA A 161 -2.42 -16.26 -15.30
C ALA A 161 -3.22 -17.55 -15.50
N ALA A 162 -3.30 -18.40 -14.48
CA ALA A 162 -4.10 -19.62 -14.50
C ALA A 162 -5.59 -19.34 -14.74
N SER A 163 -6.15 -18.29 -14.13
CA SER A 163 -7.54 -17.88 -14.37
C SER A 163 -7.79 -17.40 -15.80
N SER A 164 -6.81 -16.71 -16.40
CA SER A 164 -6.90 -16.21 -17.77
C SER A 164 -6.76 -17.34 -18.80
N ALA A 165 -5.90 -18.33 -18.54
CA ALA A 165 -5.73 -19.51 -19.37
C ALA A 165 -6.99 -20.39 -19.35
N ALA A 166 -7.63 -20.56 -18.19
CA ALA A 166 -8.91 -21.25 -18.08
C ALA A 166 -10.03 -20.57 -18.88
N ARG A 167 -10.11 -19.23 -18.83
CA ARG A 167 -11.07 -18.45 -19.65
C ARG A 167 -10.86 -18.62 -21.15
N ARG A 168 -9.60 -18.60 -21.62
CA ARG A 168 -9.29 -18.83 -23.05
C ARG A 168 -9.70 -20.22 -23.55
N ARG A 169 -9.76 -21.20 -22.64
CA ARG A 169 -10.18 -22.57 -22.95
C ARG A 169 -11.70 -22.79 -22.81
N GLY A 170 -12.48 -21.71 -22.62
CA GLY A 170 -13.94 -21.81 -22.46
C GLY A 170 -14.39 -22.51 -21.17
N LEU A 171 -13.47 -22.81 -20.26
CA LEU A 171 -13.81 -23.42 -18.97
C LEU A 171 -14.47 -22.36 -18.08
N ALA A 172 -15.45 -22.79 -17.27
CA ALA A 172 -16.06 -21.97 -16.23
C ALA A 172 -14.98 -21.55 -15.22
N ALA A 173 -14.29 -20.46 -15.52
CA ALA A 173 -13.22 -19.95 -14.68
C ALA A 173 -13.87 -19.29 -13.47
N ARG A 174 -13.76 -19.94 -12.30
CA ARG A 174 -14.02 -19.24 -11.04
C ARG A 174 -13.14 -18.00 -10.98
N ARG A 175 -13.75 -16.83 -10.73
CA ARG A 175 -13.03 -15.60 -10.37
C ARG A 175 -12.05 -15.95 -9.24
N PHE A 176 -10.81 -15.48 -9.34
CA PHE A 176 -9.69 -15.67 -8.40
C PHE A 176 -9.87 -16.76 -7.33
N ALA A 177 -9.30 -17.95 -7.55
CA ALA A 177 -9.45 -19.07 -6.62
C ALA A 177 -8.45 -18.93 -5.44
N PRO A 178 -8.91 -18.67 -4.20
CA PRO A 178 -8.02 -18.43 -3.05
C PRO A 178 -7.17 -19.66 -2.72
N THR A 179 -7.71 -20.86 -2.93
CA THR A 179 -6.95 -22.12 -2.77
C THR A 179 -5.75 -22.19 -3.70
N ARG A 180 -5.89 -21.78 -4.96
CA ARG A 180 -4.77 -21.76 -5.93
C ARG A 180 -3.70 -20.73 -5.55
N PHE A 181 -4.13 -19.58 -5.06
CA PHE A 181 -3.21 -18.57 -4.54
C PHE A 181 -2.42 -19.11 -3.34
N LEU A 182 -3.09 -19.70 -2.35
CA LEU A 182 -2.43 -20.27 -1.17
C LEU A 182 -1.48 -21.42 -1.54
N THR A 183 -1.85 -22.27 -2.50
CA THR A 183 -0.94 -23.32 -2.98
C THR A 183 0.28 -22.75 -3.69
N ALA A 184 0.12 -21.70 -4.50
CA ALA A 184 1.24 -21.03 -5.16
C ALA A 184 2.20 -20.39 -4.13
N VAL A 185 1.66 -19.70 -3.12
CA VAL A 185 2.46 -19.16 -2.00
C VAL A 185 3.22 -20.29 -1.29
N ALA A 186 2.55 -21.40 -0.97
CA ALA A 186 3.18 -22.54 -0.30
C ALA A 186 4.27 -23.20 -1.16
N GLN A 187 4.06 -23.33 -2.46
CA GLN A 187 5.05 -23.91 -3.38
C GLN A 187 6.27 -23.00 -3.56
N LEU A 188 6.05 -21.70 -3.78
CA LEU A 188 7.12 -20.71 -3.95
C LEU A 188 7.93 -20.51 -2.67
N SER A 189 7.30 -20.51 -1.50
CA SER A 189 7.99 -20.38 -0.21
C SER A 189 8.88 -21.57 0.15
N ARG A 190 8.51 -22.79 -0.31
CA ARG A 190 9.32 -24.00 -0.13
C ARG A 190 10.43 -24.13 -1.16
N TRP A 191 10.33 -23.42 -2.29
CA TRP A 191 11.31 -23.51 -3.35
C TRP A 191 12.63 -22.82 -2.92
N GLN A 192 13.65 -23.64 -2.65
CA GLN A 192 15.00 -23.19 -2.33
C GLN A 192 15.91 -23.38 -3.54
N PRO A 193 16.30 -22.31 -4.25
CA PRO A 193 17.35 -22.43 -5.27
C PRO A 193 18.71 -22.65 -4.59
N SER A 194 19.50 -23.55 -5.17
CA SER A 194 20.78 -24.04 -4.62
C SER A 194 21.83 -22.92 -4.44
N SER A 195 22.43 -22.92 -3.25
CA SER A 195 23.76 -22.44 -2.77
C SER A 195 24.48 -21.19 -3.36
N ALA A 196 24.25 -20.75 -4.61
CA ALA A 196 24.92 -19.58 -5.20
C ALA A 196 24.25 -18.23 -4.87
N GLN A 197 23.12 -18.21 -4.15
CA GLN A 197 22.16 -17.09 -4.13
C GLN A 197 21.94 -16.43 -2.76
N ASN A 198 22.88 -16.53 -1.82
CA ASN A 198 22.83 -15.81 -0.53
C ASN A 198 23.29 -14.34 -0.63
N ARG A 199 23.51 -13.81 -1.84
CA ARG A 199 23.97 -12.42 -2.02
C ARG A 199 22.81 -11.55 -2.49
N LEU A 200 22.53 -10.50 -1.73
CA LEU A 200 21.66 -9.41 -2.19
C LEU A 200 22.18 -8.90 -3.55
N PRO A 201 21.29 -8.55 -4.49
CA PRO A 201 21.71 -7.90 -5.72
C PRO A 201 22.50 -6.62 -5.37
N ARG A 202 23.61 -6.36 -6.07
CA ARG A 202 24.39 -5.13 -5.83
C ARG A 202 23.51 -3.89 -6.11
N PRO A 203 23.51 -2.88 -5.24
CA PRO A 203 22.75 -1.65 -5.45
C PRO A 203 23.25 -0.95 -6.72
N ARG A 204 22.31 -0.44 -7.53
CA ARG A 204 22.63 0.29 -8.75
C ARG A 204 22.43 1.79 -8.53
N VAL A 205 23.01 2.62 -9.40
CA VAL A 205 22.83 4.09 -9.34
C VAL A 205 21.34 4.49 -9.41
N GLY A 206 20.54 3.75 -10.19
CA GLY A 206 19.08 3.95 -10.22
C GLY A 206 18.34 3.54 -8.93
N ASP A 207 18.97 2.79 -8.02
CA ASP A 207 18.46 2.49 -6.68
C ASP A 207 18.69 3.62 -5.69
N LEU A 208 19.77 4.38 -5.86
CA LEU A 208 20.09 5.54 -5.03
C LEU A 208 19.08 6.68 -5.25
N LEU A 209 18.64 6.91 -6.49
CA LEU A 209 17.62 7.92 -6.77
C LEU A 209 16.24 7.54 -6.20
N HIS A 210 15.93 6.25 -6.12
CA HIS A 210 14.70 5.81 -5.46
C HIS A 210 14.76 5.87 -3.95
N LEU A 211 15.96 5.82 -3.36
CA LEU A 211 16.16 6.05 -1.92
C LEU A 211 15.80 7.47 -1.51
N ALA A 212 15.84 8.44 -2.42
CA ALA A 212 15.42 9.82 -2.11
C ALA A 212 13.92 9.90 -1.71
N ALA A 213 13.05 9.05 -2.27
CA ALA A 213 11.62 9.06 -1.92
C ALA A 213 11.34 8.63 -0.47
N PRO A 214 11.78 7.45 0.03
CA PRO A 214 11.60 7.08 1.43
C PRO A 214 12.38 7.98 2.38
N VAL A 215 13.56 8.49 2.00
CA VAL A 215 14.30 9.45 2.83
C VAL A 215 13.55 10.76 2.96
N ALA A 216 12.99 11.30 1.87
CA ALA A 216 12.17 12.50 1.91
C ALA A 216 10.89 12.29 2.75
N LEU A 217 10.20 11.15 2.60
CA LEU A 217 9.03 10.81 3.42
C LEU A 217 9.38 10.65 4.90
N ALA A 218 10.51 10.02 5.22
CA ALA A 218 11.01 9.91 6.60
C ALA A 218 11.38 11.28 7.17
N ALA A 219 12.03 12.14 6.38
CA ALA A 219 12.34 13.51 6.77
C ALA A 219 11.07 14.30 7.08
N VAL A 220 10.04 14.21 6.23
CA VAL A 220 8.72 14.81 6.46
C VAL A 220 8.14 14.35 7.80
N LEU A 221 8.16 13.04 8.09
CA LEU A 221 7.66 12.51 9.36
C LEU A 221 8.46 13.00 10.57
N THR A 222 9.78 13.03 10.49
CA THR A 222 10.63 13.49 11.60
C THR A 222 10.50 15.00 11.85
N LEU A 223 10.33 15.79 10.79
CA LEU A 223 10.23 17.25 10.86
C LEU A 223 8.82 17.71 11.25
N SER A 224 7.78 16.95 10.85
CA SER A 224 6.38 17.17 11.24
C SER A 224 5.99 16.50 12.57
N GLY A 225 6.88 15.68 13.14
CA GLY A 225 6.71 15.01 14.43
C GLY A 225 7.02 15.92 15.64
N PRO A 226 7.34 15.35 16.82
CA PRO A 226 7.44 16.07 18.10
C PRO A 226 8.52 17.15 18.18
N LEU A 227 9.38 17.26 17.15
CA LEU A 227 10.37 18.33 17.01
C LEU A 227 9.75 19.67 16.56
N GLY A 228 8.49 19.68 16.07
CA GLY A 228 7.71 20.90 15.88
C GLY A 228 8.30 21.90 14.89
N LEU A 229 9.26 21.53 14.04
CA LEU A 229 9.99 22.49 13.20
C LEU A 229 9.18 23.01 12.01
N THR A 230 8.01 22.43 11.71
CA THR A 230 7.12 22.95 10.67
C THR A 230 6.09 23.96 11.17
N SER A 231 5.91 24.14 12.49
CA SER A 231 5.03 25.20 13.01
C SER A 231 5.65 26.61 12.87
N THR A 232 6.96 26.72 12.67
CA THR A 232 7.66 28.00 12.55
C THR A 232 7.70 28.58 11.13
N LEU A 233 7.35 27.79 10.10
CA LEU A 233 7.23 28.26 8.71
C LEU A 233 5.78 28.56 8.29
N SER A 234 4.82 28.39 9.21
CA SER A 234 3.38 28.53 8.96
C SER A 234 2.77 29.68 9.78
N SER A 235 3.32 30.90 9.65
CA SER A 235 2.80 32.10 10.33
C SER A 235 1.77 32.88 9.52
N THR A 236 1.00 32.24 8.64
CA THR A 236 -0.08 32.91 7.90
C THR A 236 -1.36 32.10 7.96
N ASP A 237 -2.22 32.49 8.90
CA ASP A 237 -3.49 31.88 9.35
C ASP A 237 -4.64 31.82 8.32
N LEU A 238 -4.39 31.85 7.00
CA LEU A 238 -5.46 31.99 6.01
C LEU A 238 -5.47 30.96 4.88
N LEU A 239 -4.51 30.03 4.85
CA LEU A 239 -4.54 28.90 3.92
C LEU A 239 -4.47 27.61 4.74
N PRO A 240 -5.36 26.63 4.50
CA PRO A 240 -5.20 25.31 5.11
C PRO A 240 -3.79 24.85 4.77
N THR A 241 -2.98 24.54 5.79
CA THR A 241 -1.56 24.17 5.67
C THR A 241 -1.40 23.09 4.62
N VAL A 242 -1.12 23.51 3.39
CA VAL A 242 -0.98 22.59 2.27
C VAL A 242 0.25 21.75 2.58
N PRO A 243 0.14 20.41 2.59
CA PRO A 243 1.25 19.54 2.98
C PRO A 243 2.25 19.42 1.82
N TRP A 244 2.76 20.56 1.32
CA TRP A 244 3.77 20.67 0.28
C TRP A 244 4.95 19.71 0.42
N PRO A 245 5.54 19.50 1.63
CA PRO A 245 6.66 18.58 1.75
C PRO A 245 6.23 17.11 1.55
N LEU A 246 5.01 16.73 1.94
CA LEU A 246 4.46 15.40 1.68
C LEU A 246 4.08 15.22 0.21
N ILE A 247 3.49 16.24 -0.41
CA ILE A 247 3.15 16.25 -1.84
C ILE A 247 4.43 16.09 -2.67
N GLY A 248 5.47 16.88 -2.37
CA GLY A 248 6.77 16.80 -3.05
C GLY A 248 7.49 15.47 -2.84
N ALA A 249 7.42 14.89 -1.64
CA ALA A 249 8.00 13.56 -1.38
C ALA A 249 7.24 12.45 -2.11
N ALA A 250 5.91 12.54 -2.19
CA ALA A 250 5.07 11.53 -2.86
C ALA A 250 5.27 11.51 -4.38
N THR A 251 5.51 12.66 -5.03
CA THR A 251 5.77 12.73 -6.48
C THR A 251 7.09 12.10 -6.90
N LEU A 252 8.05 11.94 -5.99
CA LEU A 252 9.30 11.23 -6.27
C LEU A 252 9.07 9.73 -6.56
N ILE A 253 7.98 9.15 -6.06
CA ILE A 253 7.64 7.73 -6.27
C ILE A 253 7.38 7.44 -7.76
N PRO A 254 6.41 8.09 -8.45
CA PRO A 254 6.19 7.87 -9.87
C PRO A 254 7.40 8.27 -10.73
N LEU A 255 8.13 9.35 -10.37
CA LEU A 255 9.33 9.78 -11.09
C LEU A 255 10.43 8.73 -11.09
N GLY A 256 10.67 8.09 -9.94
CA GLY A 256 11.58 6.96 -9.87
C GLY A 256 11.10 5.81 -10.76
N VAL A 257 9.83 5.41 -10.62
CA VAL A 257 9.28 4.26 -11.34
C VAL A 257 9.36 4.44 -12.86
N VAL A 258 9.01 5.62 -13.37
CA VAL A 258 9.08 5.93 -14.81
C VAL A 258 10.52 5.85 -15.35
N ARG A 259 11.53 6.26 -14.58
CA ARG A 259 12.93 6.14 -15.01
C ARG A 259 13.45 4.70 -15.07
N ARG A 260 12.71 3.73 -14.53
CA ARG A 260 13.07 2.30 -14.53
C ARG A 260 12.30 1.45 -15.54
N ALA A 261 11.13 1.93 -15.99
CA ALA A 261 10.31 1.30 -17.01
C ALA A 261 11.04 1.32 -18.36
#